data_AF-A0A7W2TI98-F1
#
_entry.id   AF-A0A7W2TI98-F1
#
_cell.length_a   1.000
_cell.length_b   1.000
_cell.length_c   1.000
_cell.angle_alpha   90.00
_cell.angle_beta   90.00
_cell.angle_gamma   90.00
#
_symmetry.space_group_name_H-M   'P 1'
#
loop_
_entity.id
_entity.type
_entity.pdbx_description
1 polymer ?
#
loop_
_entity_poly.entity_id
_entity_poly.type
_entity_poly.pdbx_seq_one_letter_code
_entity_poly.pdbx_strand_id
1 'polypeptide(L)'
;MQRLTHLLFILTIILVSSANASFHPLLDSDLNDLSVYANGTITMADGVITHGNMQALTTITLAANGQVGGNIEAGSTATLSDNVIVNGYIEASTTATLGANVNVIGKVQTGTTATFGAGVYVEGNIEAGSTVTLEQNAEVMGNVVAGTTVTIAAGSHIHQNVDAGTTATIAANVIIDGGPATSDSSKAPPPAPVVTSKENQITTVQAELKALVTDQELDWDDFGDNDESLVAGVYNSVNYLTIAAGKTLTLDGNGMDGSWVFNIANNLSFGIDSKVVLLNVTDNSSILWNVLGESTAGLTSLGAGAEVRGHILSKGAIDGGAISLVTGIGDSCGGVFSATSTVTFAADSIIGHQGCGAVDVPEPATIWLLGLGIFMIVNRKHR
;
A
#
# COMPACT_ATOMS: atom_id res chain seq x y z
N MET A 1 59.67 14.87 47.40
CA MET A 1 58.20 14.80 47.21
C MET A 1 57.96 15.19 45.76
N GLN A 2 57.47 14.31 44.88
CA GLN A 2 56.05 13.92 44.75
C GLN A 2 55.12 15.15 44.63
N ARG A 3 54.34 15.34 43.56
CA ARG A 3 54.09 14.50 42.36
C ARG A 3 54.06 15.38 41.11
N LEU A 4 54.45 14.83 39.95
CA LEU A 4 53.99 15.32 38.65
C LEU A 4 53.41 14.10 37.90
N THR A 5 52.26 14.30 37.24
CA THR A 5 51.37 13.22 36.81
C THR A 5 51.79 12.58 35.49
N HIS A 6 51.47 11.29 35.33
CA HIS A 6 51.63 10.57 34.06
C HIS A 6 50.79 11.23 32.98
N LEU A 7 51.40 11.52 31.83
CA LEU A 7 50.70 11.92 30.62
C LEU A 7 50.10 10.67 29.97
N LEU A 8 48.86 10.33 30.34
CA LEU A 8 48.17 9.17 29.78
C LEU A 8 47.67 9.50 28.38
N PHE A 9 48.39 9.05 27.36
CA PHE A 9 48.02 9.26 25.95
C PHE A 9 46.86 8.33 25.59
N ILE A 10 45.63 8.74 25.92
CA ILE A 10 44.41 7.99 25.58
C ILE A 10 44.21 8.09 24.06
N LEU A 11 44.67 7.07 23.35
CA LEU A 11 44.32 6.84 21.96
C LEU A 11 42.84 6.44 21.90
N THR A 12 41.94 7.44 21.84
CA THR A 12 40.53 7.20 21.54
C THR A 12 40.41 6.74 20.10
N ILE A 13 40.59 5.44 19.88
CA ILE A 13 40.04 4.74 18.73
C ILE A 13 38.53 4.90 18.87
N ILE A 14 37.96 5.86 18.14
CA ILE A 14 36.52 5.97 17.98
C ILE A 14 36.14 4.79 17.09
N LEU A 15 35.87 3.65 17.74
CA LEU A 15 34.98 2.65 17.19
C LEU A 15 33.64 3.34 17.01
N VAL A 16 33.43 3.89 15.82
CA VAL A 16 32.08 4.19 15.32
C VAL A 16 31.40 2.84 15.21
N SER A 17 30.75 2.44 16.30
CA SER A 17 29.86 1.30 16.28
C SER A 17 28.68 1.70 15.40
N SER A 18 28.79 1.38 14.11
CA SER A 18 27.69 1.30 13.17
C SER A 18 26.72 0.25 13.70
N ALA A 19 25.90 0.68 14.67
CA ALA A 19 24.85 -0.10 15.26
C ALA A 19 23.71 -0.17 14.23
N ASN A 20 23.95 -0.97 13.19
CA ASN A 20 23.01 -1.30 12.14
C ASN A 20 21.92 -2.19 12.73
N ALA A 21 21.12 -1.62 13.64
CA ALA A 21 19.79 -2.11 13.87
C ALA A 21 19.03 -1.94 12.55
N SER A 22 18.43 -3.02 12.07
CA SER A 22 17.60 -3.04 10.86
C SER A 22 16.42 -2.08 11.04
N PHE A 23 16.56 -0.85 10.57
CA PHE A 23 15.70 0.26 10.96
C PHE A 23 14.37 0.21 10.19
N HIS A 24 13.32 -0.22 10.89
CA HIS A 24 11.96 -0.39 10.38
C HIS A 24 10.97 0.52 11.15
N PRO A 25 11.03 1.86 10.96
CA PRO A 25 10.20 2.83 11.69
C PRO A 25 8.75 2.90 11.20
N LEU A 26 8.38 2.08 10.22
CA LEU A 26 7.02 2.06 9.65
C LEU A 26 6.03 1.25 10.52
N LEU A 27 6.51 0.50 11.53
CA LEU A 27 5.78 -0.56 12.25
C LEU A 27 4.77 -0.10 13.32
N ASP A 28 3.76 0.66 12.87
CA ASP A 28 2.36 0.35 13.20
C ASP A 28 1.78 -0.45 12.01
N SER A 29 0.90 -1.44 12.22
CA SER A 29 0.45 -2.35 11.15
C SER A 29 0.01 -1.59 9.89
N ASP A 30 -0.79 -0.56 10.13
CA ASP A 30 -1.52 0.26 9.17
C ASP A 30 -0.67 0.93 8.08
N LEU A 31 0.65 1.08 8.25
CA LEU A 31 1.53 1.68 7.24
C LEU A 31 2.41 0.67 6.48
N ASN A 32 2.63 -0.54 7.00
CA ASN A 32 3.45 -1.56 6.32
C ASN A 32 2.63 -2.40 5.36
N ASP A 33 1.34 -2.55 5.68
CA ASP A 33 0.36 -3.20 4.82
C ASP A 33 0.10 -2.36 3.54
N LEU A 34 0.48 -1.07 3.53
CA LEU A 34 0.35 -0.13 2.41
C LEU A 34 1.63 -0.04 1.58
N SER A 35 1.47 0.04 0.26
CA SER A 35 2.56 0.40 -0.68
C SER A 35 2.28 1.70 -1.44
N VAL A 36 1.02 2.17 -1.45
CA VAL A 36 0.64 3.48 -2.03
C VAL A 36 -0.35 4.20 -1.10
N TYR A 37 0.02 5.39 -0.63
CA TYR A 37 -0.85 6.27 0.16
C TYR A 37 -0.92 7.69 -0.41
N ALA A 38 -2.12 8.28 -0.44
CA ALA A 38 -2.29 9.72 -0.69
C ALA A 38 -3.38 10.33 0.19
N ASN A 39 -3.07 11.42 0.90
CA ASN A 39 -4.08 12.18 1.64
C ASN A 39 -5.07 12.94 0.71
N GLY A 40 -4.79 13.00 -0.59
CA GLY A 40 -5.71 13.45 -1.64
C GLY A 40 -6.20 12.30 -2.53
N THR A 41 -5.54 12.13 -3.67
CA THR A 41 -5.92 11.20 -4.75
C THR A 41 -4.71 10.40 -5.21
N ILE A 42 -4.91 9.12 -5.52
CA ILE A 42 -3.96 8.28 -6.25
C ILE A 42 -4.37 8.24 -7.72
N THR A 43 -3.42 8.48 -8.64
CA THR A 43 -3.57 8.44 -10.11
C THR A 43 -2.36 7.71 -10.68
N MET A 44 -2.50 6.52 -11.27
CA MET A 44 -1.35 5.77 -11.79
C MET A 44 -1.73 5.10 -13.10
N ALA A 45 -0.90 5.12 -14.15
CA ALA A 45 -1.19 4.37 -15.37
C ALA A 45 0.06 3.87 -16.08
N ASP A 46 0.03 2.66 -16.62
CA ASP A 46 1.13 1.90 -17.25
C ASP A 46 0.48 0.83 -18.15
N GLY A 47 1.11 -0.31 -18.38
CA GLY A 47 0.65 -1.61 -17.87
C GLY A 47 0.63 -1.79 -16.32
N VAL A 48 0.22 -0.77 -15.53
CA VAL A 48 0.36 -0.65 -14.05
C VAL A 48 0.03 -1.91 -13.28
N ILE A 49 0.97 -2.30 -12.43
CA ILE A 49 0.75 -3.25 -11.35
C ILE A 49 1.35 -2.66 -10.08
N THR A 50 0.59 -2.70 -8.98
CA THR A 50 1.10 -2.41 -7.64
C THR A 50 0.97 -3.62 -6.72
N HIS A 51 1.92 -3.79 -5.81
CA HIS A 51 2.04 -4.97 -4.96
C HIS A 51 1.98 -4.58 -3.47
N GLY A 52 0.79 -4.70 -2.87
CA GLY A 52 0.46 -4.23 -1.52
C GLY A 52 -0.85 -3.44 -1.49
N ASN A 53 -1.32 -2.99 -0.31
CA ASN A 53 -2.58 -2.25 -0.20
C ASN A 53 -2.41 -0.79 -0.67
N MET A 54 -3.53 -0.18 -1.08
CA MET A 54 -3.59 1.22 -1.51
C MET A 54 -4.73 1.98 -0.82
N GLN A 55 -4.42 3.17 -0.30
CA GLN A 55 -5.39 4.00 0.41
C GLN A 55 -5.28 5.46 -0.02
N ALA A 56 -6.42 6.12 -0.25
CA ALA A 56 -6.47 7.57 -0.36
C ALA A 56 -7.73 8.12 0.26
N LEU A 57 -7.60 9.28 0.90
CA LEU A 57 -8.70 9.94 1.60
C LEU A 57 -9.83 10.41 0.67
N THR A 58 -9.62 10.42 -0.66
CA THR A 58 -10.69 10.70 -1.63
C THR A 58 -10.84 9.62 -2.72
N THR A 59 -9.84 9.40 -3.59
CA THR A 59 -10.07 8.69 -4.86
C THR A 59 -8.89 7.78 -5.22
N ILE A 60 -9.17 6.55 -5.70
CA ILE A 60 -8.12 5.56 -6.05
C ILE A 60 -8.48 4.65 -7.24
N THR A 61 -7.45 3.91 -7.60
CA THR A 61 -7.29 2.70 -8.41
C THR A 61 -7.53 2.82 -9.91
N LEU A 62 -6.43 2.47 -10.59
CA LEU A 62 -6.06 2.76 -11.95
C LEU A 62 -5.00 1.73 -12.40
N ALA A 63 -4.05 2.11 -13.29
CA ALA A 63 -4.29 1.80 -14.68
C ALA A 63 -3.16 1.33 -15.63
N ALA A 64 -2.82 0.02 -15.67
CA ALA A 64 -2.50 -0.78 -16.88
C ALA A 64 -3.42 -0.61 -18.12
N ASN A 65 -4.23 0.43 -18.12
CA ASN A 65 -5.64 0.35 -17.76
C ASN A 65 -5.97 -0.22 -16.33
N GLY A 66 -5.31 -1.25 -15.71
CA GLY A 66 -5.08 -1.48 -14.23
C GLY A 66 -4.74 -2.90 -13.70
N GLN A 67 -3.92 -3.07 -12.64
CA GLN A 67 -3.95 -4.21 -11.65
C GLN A 67 -3.41 -3.83 -10.25
N VAL A 68 -3.89 -4.46 -9.16
CA VAL A 68 -3.46 -4.26 -7.75
C VAL A 68 -3.42 -5.57 -6.94
N GLY A 69 -2.29 -5.84 -6.26
CA GLY A 69 -2.04 -7.04 -5.45
C GLY A 69 -2.42 -6.92 -3.97
N GLY A 70 -3.50 -6.20 -3.65
CA GLY A 70 -3.93 -5.94 -2.28
C GLY A 70 -5.24 -5.16 -2.19
N ASN A 71 -5.56 -4.67 -1.00
CA ASN A 71 -6.80 -3.97 -0.69
C ASN A 71 -6.82 -2.53 -1.22
N ILE A 72 -8.01 -2.00 -1.47
CA ILE A 72 -8.26 -0.63 -1.94
C ILE A 72 -9.24 0.06 -0.98
N GLU A 73 -8.83 1.17 -0.39
CA GLU A 73 -9.60 1.92 0.61
C GLU A 73 -9.82 3.38 0.21
N ALA A 74 -10.86 3.66 -0.58
CA ALA A 74 -11.15 4.99 -1.11
C ALA A 74 -12.09 5.80 -0.20
N GLY A 75 -11.60 6.91 0.35
CA GLY A 75 -12.41 7.80 1.22
C GLY A 75 -13.61 8.47 0.53
N SER A 76 -13.73 8.32 -0.79
CA SER A 76 -14.97 8.53 -1.55
C SER A 76 -15.20 7.44 -2.63
N THR A 77 -14.26 7.23 -3.56
CA THR A 77 -14.56 6.58 -4.86
C THR A 77 -13.39 5.75 -5.47
N ALA A 78 -13.69 4.59 -6.09
CA ALA A 78 -12.73 3.73 -6.84
C ALA A 78 -13.22 3.40 -8.28
N THR A 79 -12.35 3.45 -9.33
CA THR A 79 -12.84 3.68 -10.74
C THR A 79 -12.16 3.09 -12.01
N LEU A 80 -10.85 2.83 -12.18
CA LEU A 80 -10.25 2.54 -13.53
C LEU A 80 -9.57 1.16 -13.71
N SER A 81 -9.50 0.65 -14.97
CA SER A 81 -9.36 -0.80 -15.26
C SER A 81 -8.74 -1.34 -16.59
N ASP A 82 -7.85 -2.37 -16.54
CA ASP A 82 -7.39 -3.39 -17.56
C ASP A 82 -8.40 -3.73 -18.67
N ASN A 83 -9.07 -4.88 -18.62
CA ASN A 83 -8.76 -6.09 -17.84
C ASN A 83 -9.28 -6.13 -16.38
N VAL A 84 -8.93 -5.12 -15.55
CA VAL A 84 -8.28 -5.17 -14.21
C VAL A 84 -8.17 -6.51 -13.51
N ILE A 85 -7.22 -6.58 -12.58
CA ILE A 85 -7.34 -7.52 -11.47
C ILE A 85 -7.06 -6.78 -10.15
N VAL A 86 -7.90 -6.99 -9.14
CA VAL A 86 -7.62 -6.62 -7.75
C VAL A 86 -7.66 -7.88 -6.89
N ASN A 87 -6.55 -8.22 -6.26
CA ASN A 87 -6.42 -9.41 -5.41
C ASN A 87 -6.56 -9.03 -3.92
N GLY A 88 -7.74 -8.54 -3.55
CA GLY A 88 -8.07 -8.00 -2.24
C GLY A 88 -9.48 -7.40 -2.23
N TYR A 89 -9.88 -6.78 -1.12
CA TYR A 89 -11.17 -6.08 -1.06
C TYR A 89 -11.13 -4.68 -1.65
N ILE A 90 -12.30 -4.19 -2.05
CA ILE A 90 -12.52 -2.77 -2.40
C ILE A 90 -13.52 -2.17 -1.41
N GLU A 91 -13.08 -1.16 -0.68
CA GLU A 91 -13.92 -0.30 0.14
C GLU A 91 -13.97 1.12 -0.45
N ALA A 92 -15.17 1.68 -0.56
CA ALA A 92 -15.38 3.07 -0.94
C ALA A 92 -16.46 3.74 -0.10
N SER A 93 -16.17 4.89 0.51
CA SER A 93 -17.17 5.60 1.35
C SER A 93 -18.43 6.01 0.58
N THR A 94 -18.38 6.05 -0.77
CA THR A 94 -19.57 6.25 -1.62
C THR A 94 -19.71 5.20 -2.74
N THR A 95 -18.71 5.02 -3.61
CA THR A 95 -18.94 4.44 -4.95
C THR A 95 -17.79 3.55 -5.46
N ALA A 96 -18.11 2.38 -6.02
CA ALA A 96 -17.18 1.49 -6.75
C ALA A 96 -17.75 1.07 -8.13
N THR A 97 -16.88 0.96 -9.15
CA THR A 97 -17.26 1.30 -10.55
C THR A 97 -16.48 0.49 -11.62
N LEU A 98 -16.51 -0.85 -11.60
CA LEU A 98 -15.39 -1.68 -12.11
C LEU A 98 -15.76 -3.05 -12.78
N GLY A 99 -15.61 -3.28 -14.12
CA GLY A 99 -15.86 -4.59 -14.84
C GLY A 99 -15.12 -4.94 -16.19
N ALA A 100 -14.30 -6.01 -16.25
CA ALA A 100 -13.30 -6.54 -17.24
C ALA A 100 -12.91 -5.75 -18.50
N ASN A 101 -12.20 -4.63 -18.45
CA ASN A 101 -12.19 -3.51 -17.49
C ASN A 101 -12.43 -3.81 -15.96
N VAL A 102 -11.85 -4.87 -15.34
CA VAL A 102 -11.93 -5.53 -13.97
C VAL A 102 -12.25 -7.06 -13.80
N ASN A 103 -11.52 -7.69 -12.88
CA ASN A 103 -11.89 -8.79 -11.96
C ASN A 103 -11.46 -8.40 -10.50
N VAL A 104 -12.18 -8.82 -9.45
CA VAL A 104 -11.85 -8.56 -8.02
C VAL A 104 -12.02 -9.81 -7.15
N ILE A 105 -10.96 -10.25 -6.48
CA ILE A 105 -10.99 -11.46 -5.63
C ILE A 105 -11.07 -11.04 -4.15
N GLY A 106 -12.25 -10.55 -3.76
CA GLY A 106 -12.55 -10.06 -2.42
C GLY A 106 -13.91 -9.38 -2.34
N LYS A 107 -14.30 -8.86 -1.15
CA LYS A 107 -15.56 -8.10 -1.00
C LYS A 107 -15.49 -6.75 -1.73
N VAL A 108 -16.64 -6.25 -2.18
CA VAL A 108 -16.81 -4.88 -2.67
C VAL A 108 -17.86 -4.20 -1.79
N GLN A 109 -17.43 -3.31 -0.88
CA GLN A 109 -18.32 -2.60 0.06
C GLN A 109 -18.34 -1.11 -0.26
N THR A 110 -19.55 -0.54 -0.37
CA THR A 110 -19.76 0.85 -0.77
C THR A 110 -20.79 1.55 0.11
N GLY A 111 -20.52 2.80 0.50
CA GLY A 111 -21.48 3.60 1.27
C GLY A 111 -22.73 4.01 0.51
N THR A 112 -22.78 3.83 -0.82
CA THR A 112 -23.95 4.16 -1.64
C THR A 112 -24.14 3.18 -2.80
N THR A 113 -23.17 3.05 -3.70
CA THR A 113 -23.38 2.37 -4.99
C THR A 113 -22.22 1.46 -5.37
N ALA A 114 -22.50 0.17 -5.55
CA ALA A 114 -21.59 -0.81 -6.12
C ALA A 114 -22.06 -1.22 -7.52
N THR A 115 -21.10 -1.43 -8.42
CA THR A 115 -21.37 -1.43 -9.86
C THR A 115 -20.22 -2.15 -10.55
N PHE A 116 -20.46 -3.20 -11.35
CA PHE A 116 -20.22 -3.15 -12.81
C PHE A 116 -20.37 -4.42 -13.64
N GLY A 117 -20.12 -4.18 -14.94
CA GLY A 117 -19.98 -5.12 -16.02
C GLY A 117 -18.91 -4.64 -17.05
N ALA A 118 -18.64 -5.50 -18.03
CA ALA A 118 -17.92 -5.39 -19.31
C ALA A 118 -16.43 -5.76 -19.31
N GLY A 119 -15.93 -6.83 -18.68
CA GLY A 119 -16.49 -7.98 -17.93
C GLY A 119 -17.07 -7.77 -16.51
N VAL A 120 -16.26 -7.81 -15.46
CA VAL A 120 -16.52 -8.20 -14.06
C VAL A 120 -16.28 -9.69 -13.89
N TYR A 121 -15.60 -9.99 -12.80
CA TYR A 121 -15.84 -11.15 -11.97
C TYR A 121 -15.60 -10.69 -10.52
N VAL A 122 -16.35 -11.15 -9.53
CA VAL A 122 -16.14 -10.78 -8.11
C VAL A 122 -16.23 -12.00 -7.19
N GLU A 123 -15.18 -12.28 -6.42
CA GLU A 123 -15.10 -13.44 -5.53
C GLU A 123 -15.31 -13.08 -4.04
N GLY A 124 -16.42 -12.39 -3.75
CA GLY A 124 -16.79 -11.97 -2.40
C GLY A 124 -18.18 -11.33 -2.32
N ASN A 125 -18.59 -10.91 -1.12
CA ASN A 125 -19.85 -10.15 -0.95
C ASN A 125 -19.78 -8.82 -1.72
N ILE A 126 -20.91 -8.41 -2.31
CA ILE A 126 -21.09 -7.03 -2.82
C ILE A 126 -22.15 -6.35 -1.96
N GLU A 127 -21.76 -5.27 -1.30
CA GLU A 127 -22.54 -4.60 -0.26
C GLU A 127 -22.62 -3.10 -0.56
N ALA A 128 -23.83 -2.57 -0.71
CA ALA A 128 -24.05 -1.17 -1.04
C ALA A 128 -25.16 -0.52 -0.22
N GLY A 129 -24.88 0.67 0.32
CA GLY A 129 -25.84 1.46 1.08
C GLY A 129 -27.15 1.78 0.33
N SER A 130 -27.15 1.75 -1.00
CA SER A 130 -28.33 1.94 -1.85
C SER A 130 -28.49 0.88 -2.95
N THR A 131 -27.48 0.64 -3.79
CA THR A 131 -27.67 -0.03 -5.11
C THR A 131 -26.50 -0.93 -5.53
N VAL A 132 -26.80 -2.10 -6.14
CA VAL A 132 -25.80 -3.02 -6.77
C VAL A 132 -26.11 -3.29 -8.27
N THR A 133 -25.08 -3.63 -9.10
CA THR A 133 -25.10 -3.81 -10.60
C THR A 133 -23.85 -4.59 -11.12
N LEU A 134 -23.69 -5.23 -12.31
CA LEU A 134 -24.30 -5.18 -13.68
C LEU A 134 -24.27 -6.59 -14.43
N GLU A 135 -24.46 -6.68 -15.78
CA GLU A 135 -24.77 -7.91 -16.61
C GLU A 135 -23.55 -8.59 -17.30
N GLN A 136 -23.57 -9.36 -18.45
CA GLN A 136 -22.42 -10.16 -19.08
C GLN A 136 -21.64 -9.54 -20.26
N ASN A 137 -20.37 -9.24 -20.10
CA ASN A 137 -19.90 -8.62 -18.87
C ASN A 137 -19.52 -9.63 -17.70
N ALA A 138 -20.22 -9.65 -16.55
CA ALA A 138 -19.96 -10.08 -15.15
C ALA A 138 -20.20 -11.55 -14.69
N GLU A 139 -19.85 -11.85 -13.41
CA GLU A 139 -20.27 -12.97 -12.49
C GLU A 139 -19.88 -12.66 -11.00
N VAL A 140 -20.50 -13.26 -9.95
CA VAL A 140 -20.25 -12.94 -8.50
C VAL A 140 -20.38 -14.16 -7.53
N MET A 141 -19.42 -14.38 -6.61
CA MET A 141 -19.41 -15.54 -5.69
C MET A 141 -19.72 -15.26 -4.20
N GLY A 142 -20.33 -14.12 -3.86
CA GLY A 142 -20.79 -13.82 -2.49
C GLY A 142 -22.25 -13.38 -2.40
N ASN A 143 -22.67 -12.94 -1.22
CA ASN A 143 -23.99 -12.31 -1.05
C ASN A 143 -24.01 -10.98 -1.80
N VAL A 144 -25.13 -10.65 -2.44
CA VAL A 144 -25.37 -9.30 -2.96
C VAL A 144 -26.41 -8.61 -2.07
N VAL A 145 -26.07 -7.47 -1.49
CA VAL A 145 -26.93 -6.75 -0.52
C VAL A 145 -26.99 -5.27 -0.88
N ALA A 146 -28.20 -4.75 -1.11
CA ALA A 146 -28.42 -3.33 -1.40
C ALA A 146 -29.54 -2.71 -0.54
N GLY A 147 -29.28 -1.52 0.00
CA GLY A 147 -30.24 -0.82 0.87
C GLY A 147 -31.56 -0.44 0.18
N THR A 148 -31.60 -0.40 -1.15
CA THR A 148 -32.85 -0.25 -1.93
C THR A 148 -32.97 -1.29 -3.05
N THR A 149 -31.93 -1.44 -3.88
CA THR A 149 -32.09 -2.03 -5.22
C THR A 149 -30.97 -3.02 -5.54
N VAL A 150 -31.29 -4.31 -5.69
CA VAL A 150 -30.40 -5.30 -6.31
C VAL A 150 -30.87 -5.64 -7.71
N THR A 151 -29.89 -5.61 -8.58
CA THR A 151 -29.85 -5.88 -10.00
C THR A 151 -28.37 -6.38 -10.08
N ILE A 152 -27.93 -7.48 -10.70
CA ILE A 152 -28.12 -7.86 -12.08
C ILE A 152 -27.71 -9.35 -12.32
N ALA A 153 -28.08 -9.86 -13.50
CA ALA A 153 -27.77 -11.14 -14.10
C ALA A 153 -26.41 -11.08 -14.83
N ALA A 154 -26.26 -11.75 -15.98
CA ALA A 154 -25.19 -11.48 -16.93
C ALA A 154 -25.51 -11.93 -18.40
N GLY A 155 -25.57 -13.21 -18.81
CA GLY A 155 -25.10 -14.43 -18.13
C GLY A 155 -25.74 -14.59 -16.75
N SER A 156 -24.92 -14.84 -15.74
CA SER A 156 -24.93 -14.17 -14.43
C SER A 156 -23.58 -14.47 -13.80
N HIS A 157 -23.36 -14.99 -12.61
CA HIS A 157 -24.17 -15.87 -11.78
C HIS A 157 -23.82 -15.58 -10.31
N ILE A 158 -24.77 -15.71 -9.38
CA ILE A 158 -24.65 -15.21 -7.99
C ILE A 158 -24.76 -16.36 -6.99
N HIS A 159 -23.66 -16.79 -6.37
CA HIS A 159 -23.65 -18.07 -5.65
C HIS A 159 -24.15 -18.04 -4.19
N GLN A 160 -24.89 -16.99 -3.80
CA GLN A 160 -25.52 -16.82 -2.48
C GLN A 160 -26.80 -15.97 -2.58
N ASN A 161 -27.33 -15.49 -1.45
CA ASN A 161 -28.52 -14.63 -1.38
C ASN A 161 -28.35 -13.32 -2.19
N VAL A 162 -29.46 -12.89 -2.79
CA VAL A 162 -29.64 -11.57 -3.39
C VAL A 162 -30.68 -10.81 -2.56
N ASP A 163 -30.26 -9.80 -1.80
CA ASP A 163 -31.11 -9.07 -0.84
C ASP A 163 -31.23 -7.59 -1.20
N ALA A 164 -32.45 -7.14 -1.52
CA ALA A 164 -32.77 -5.74 -1.79
C ALA A 164 -33.79 -5.18 -0.80
N GLY A 165 -33.52 -4.01 -0.22
CA GLY A 165 -34.42 -3.34 0.71
C GLY A 165 -35.80 -2.95 0.12
N THR A 166 -35.92 -2.82 -1.20
CA THR A 166 -37.20 -2.76 -1.91
C THR A 166 -37.22 -3.64 -3.16
N THR A 167 -36.26 -3.49 -4.08
CA THR A 167 -36.39 -4.00 -5.46
C THR A 167 -35.27 -4.99 -5.79
N ALA A 168 -35.60 -6.28 -5.87
CA ALA A 168 -34.74 -7.31 -6.47
C ALA A 168 -35.33 -7.75 -7.81
N THR A 169 -34.52 -7.85 -8.86
CA THR A 169 -34.92 -8.34 -10.19
C THR A 169 -33.69 -8.69 -11.01
N ILE A 170 -33.66 -9.86 -11.68
CA ILE A 170 -33.47 -10.08 -13.14
C ILE A 170 -33.97 -11.51 -13.51
N ALA A 171 -34.15 -11.76 -14.81
CA ALA A 171 -33.85 -13.03 -15.48
C ALA A 171 -33.45 -12.73 -16.96
N ALA A 172 -32.77 -13.66 -17.64
CA ALA A 172 -32.83 -13.90 -19.08
C ALA A 172 -31.99 -15.11 -19.58
N ASN A 173 -30.74 -15.40 -19.18
CA ASN A 173 -29.84 -14.90 -18.13
C ASN A 173 -30.33 -15.19 -16.68
N VAL A 174 -29.56 -14.75 -15.67
CA VAL A 174 -29.54 -15.26 -14.27
C VAL A 174 -28.94 -16.67 -14.18
N ILE A 175 -28.28 -16.96 -13.06
CA ILE A 175 -28.47 -18.13 -12.17
C ILE A 175 -28.01 -17.64 -10.79
N ILE A 176 -28.76 -17.98 -9.75
CA ILE A 176 -28.47 -17.68 -8.35
C ILE A 176 -28.56 -19.02 -7.63
N ASP A 177 -27.50 -19.48 -6.95
CA ASP A 177 -27.46 -20.84 -6.40
C ASP A 177 -26.79 -20.90 -5.01
N GLY A 178 -27.63 -20.76 -3.98
CA GLY A 178 -27.27 -20.87 -2.57
C GLY A 178 -28.36 -20.32 -1.64
N GLY A 179 -29.02 -19.23 -2.07
CA GLY A 179 -30.10 -18.57 -1.35
C GLY A 179 -31.13 -17.91 -2.27
N PRO A 180 -32.24 -17.39 -1.72
CA PRO A 180 -33.26 -16.69 -2.50
C PRO A 180 -32.79 -15.33 -3.04
N ALA A 181 -33.49 -14.86 -4.08
CA ALA A 181 -33.59 -13.44 -4.39
C ALA A 181 -34.80 -12.85 -3.62
N THR A 182 -34.57 -11.81 -2.82
CA THR A 182 -35.57 -11.18 -1.95
C THR A 182 -35.76 -9.69 -2.32
N SER A 183 -36.98 -9.36 -2.73
CA SER A 183 -37.48 -7.98 -2.63
C SER A 183 -37.89 -7.71 -1.18
N ASP A 184 -38.05 -6.43 -0.83
CA ASP A 184 -38.52 -5.99 0.49
C ASP A 184 -37.74 -6.61 1.68
N SER A 185 -36.45 -6.88 1.50
CA SER A 185 -35.62 -7.57 2.49
C SER A 185 -35.35 -6.69 3.71
N SER A 186 -35.47 -7.27 4.91
CA SER A 186 -35.13 -6.62 6.18
C SER A 186 -33.62 -6.66 6.49
N LYS A 187 -32.80 -7.24 5.61
CA LYS A 187 -31.35 -7.31 5.72
C LYS A 187 -30.73 -5.97 5.31
N ALA A 188 -30.34 -5.16 6.30
CA ALA A 188 -29.58 -3.95 6.04
C ALA A 188 -28.17 -4.28 5.50
N PRO A 189 -27.63 -3.49 4.54
CA PRO A 189 -26.20 -3.44 4.29
C PRO A 189 -25.42 -3.01 5.55
N PRO A 190 -24.12 -3.32 5.66
CA PRO A 190 -23.27 -2.72 6.67
C PRO A 190 -23.17 -1.19 6.50
N PRO A 191 -22.68 -0.46 7.52
CA PRO A 191 -22.34 0.95 7.39
C PRO A 191 -21.39 1.24 6.21
N ALA A 192 -21.40 2.48 5.75
CA ALA A 192 -20.40 2.94 4.78
C ALA A 192 -18.97 2.74 5.33
N PRO A 193 -18.01 2.33 4.49
CA PRO A 193 -16.59 2.40 4.80
C PRO A 193 -16.17 3.76 5.36
N VAL A 194 -15.18 3.76 6.27
CA VAL A 194 -14.64 4.98 6.90
C VAL A 194 -13.12 4.96 6.76
N VAL A 195 -12.63 5.49 5.64
CA VAL A 195 -11.20 5.68 5.41
C VAL A 195 -10.72 6.89 6.19
N THR A 196 -9.75 6.68 7.07
CA THR A 196 -9.13 7.71 7.90
C THR A 196 -7.84 8.25 7.27
N SER A 197 -7.53 9.51 7.55
CA SER A 197 -6.25 10.10 7.14
C SER A 197 -5.09 9.55 7.98
N LYS A 198 -4.01 9.16 7.29
CA LYS A 198 -2.72 8.78 7.88
C LYS A 198 -1.72 9.95 7.89
N GLU A 199 -2.17 11.18 7.61
CA GLU A 199 -1.34 12.41 7.62
C GLU A 199 -0.60 12.57 8.96
N ASN A 200 -1.28 12.37 10.09
CA ASN A 200 -0.67 12.46 11.43
C ASN A 200 0.34 11.34 11.70
N GLN A 201 0.11 10.12 11.22
CA GLN A 201 1.08 9.01 11.34
C GLN A 201 2.33 9.32 10.51
N ILE A 202 2.16 9.69 9.24
CA ILE A 202 3.27 9.99 8.33
C ILE A 202 4.06 11.20 8.83
N THR A 203 3.43 12.31 9.18
CA THR A 203 4.13 13.52 9.67
C THR A 203 4.82 13.30 11.03
N THR A 204 4.32 12.37 11.86
CA THR A 204 5.03 11.93 13.08
C THR A 204 6.30 11.16 12.69
N VAL A 205 6.21 10.16 11.81
CA VAL A 205 7.39 9.42 11.30
C VAL A 205 8.39 10.37 10.64
N GLN A 206 7.95 11.33 9.81
CA GLN A 206 8.83 12.33 9.19
C GLN A 206 9.57 13.19 10.23
N ALA A 207 8.91 13.54 11.35
CA ALA A 207 9.52 14.28 12.46
C ALA A 207 10.51 13.42 13.27
N GLU A 208 10.21 12.14 13.48
CA GLU A 208 11.11 11.18 14.14
C GLU A 208 12.35 10.89 13.29
N LEU A 209 12.18 10.70 11.98
CA LEU A 209 13.28 10.58 11.00
C LEU A 209 14.16 11.84 10.97
N LYS A 210 13.54 13.03 11.01
CA LYS A 210 14.27 14.30 11.12
C LYS A 210 15.04 14.43 12.45
N ALA A 211 14.57 13.79 13.52
CA ALA A 211 15.24 13.78 14.82
C ALA A 211 16.45 12.81 14.87
N LEU A 212 16.67 11.99 13.83
CA LEU A 212 17.90 11.22 13.66
C LEU A 212 19.05 12.14 13.23
N VAL A 213 19.72 12.76 14.20
CA VAL A 213 20.81 13.70 13.94
C VAL A 213 22.12 12.97 13.60
N THR A 214 22.72 13.37 12.47
CA THR A 214 24.10 13.09 12.09
C THR A 214 24.75 14.38 11.57
N ASP A 215 26.08 14.49 11.69
CA ASP A 215 26.84 15.60 11.09
C ASP A 215 27.05 15.43 9.56
N GLN A 216 26.24 14.59 8.90
CA GLN A 216 26.35 14.28 7.47
C GLN A 216 25.32 15.08 6.68
N GLU A 217 25.71 16.29 6.30
CA GLU A 217 25.09 17.08 5.23
C GLU A 217 25.65 16.61 3.87
N LEU A 218 24.80 16.44 2.86
CA LEU A 218 25.22 16.18 1.49
C LEU A 218 25.64 17.49 0.83
N ASP A 219 26.73 17.46 0.05
CA ASP A 219 27.26 18.66 -0.61
C ASP A 219 26.32 19.12 -1.73
N TRP A 220 25.61 20.22 -1.46
CA TRP A 220 24.47 20.68 -2.27
C TRP A 220 24.86 21.51 -3.50
N ASP A 221 26.16 21.79 -3.69
CA ASP A 221 26.68 22.39 -4.93
C ASP A 221 26.97 21.31 -6.02
N ASP A 222 27.47 20.12 -5.65
CA ASP A 222 27.99 19.10 -6.59
C ASP A 222 27.34 17.68 -6.49
N PHE A 223 26.69 17.29 -5.38
CA PHE A 223 26.23 15.90 -5.17
C PHE A 223 25.09 15.49 -6.12
N GLY A 224 25.26 14.35 -6.80
CA GLY A 224 24.26 13.78 -7.71
C GLY A 224 24.32 14.33 -9.13
N ASP A 225 25.16 15.34 -9.40
CA ASP A 225 25.59 15.72 -10.75
C ASP A 225 26.63 14.72 -11.31
N ASN A 226 27.14 13.81 -10.46
CA ASN A 226 28.02 12.70 -10.79
C ASN A 226 27.39 11.35 -10.38
N ASP A 227 28.09 10.24 -10.65
CA ASP A 227 27.73 8.94 -10.07
C ASP A 227 28.26 8.88 -8.63
N GLU A 228 27.36 8.63 -7.69
CA GLU A 228 27.61 8.75 -6.25
C GLU A 228 27.69 7.38 -5.57
N SER A 229 28.34 7.31 -4.40
CA SER A 229 28.40 6.09 -3.60
C SER A 229 28.35 6.37 -2.10
N LEU A 230 27.31 5.88 -1.42
CA LEU A 230 27.09 6.07 0.02
C LEU A 230 27.03 4.73 0.76
N VAL A 231 27.66 4.67 1.94
CA VAL A 231 27.49 3.56 2.90
C VAL A 231 26.23 3.77 3.74
N ALA A 232 25.84 2.78 4.55
CA ALA A 232 24.71 2.94 5.47
C ALA A 232 24.91 4.16 6.42
N GLY A 233 23.87 4.96 6.60
CA GLY A 233 23.93 6.23 7.33
C GLY A 233 22.63 7.04 7.30
N VAL A 234 22.65 8.20 7.98
CA VAL A 234 21.61 9.23 7.89
C VAL A 234 22.22 10.45 7.23
N TYR A 235 21.57 10.96 6.19
CA TYR A 235 22.03 12.00 5.29
C TYR A 235 21.02 13.15 5.26
N ASN A 236 21.52 14.38 5.22
CA ASN A 236 20.69 15.59 5.27
C ASN A 236 20.90 16.45 4.02
N SER A 237 19.82 16.96 3.42
CA SER A 237 19.87 18.05 2.45
C SER A 237 19.14 19.26 3.01
N VAL A 238 19.83 20.41 3.00
CA VAL A 238 19.33 21.72 3.45
C VAL A 238 18.21 22.28 2.57
N ASN A 239 17.98 21.71 1.38
CA ASN A 239 16.93 22.17 0.47
C ASN A 239 16.44 21.05 -0.47
N TYR A 240 17.21 20.76 -1.51
CA TYR A 240 16.84 19.78 -2.54
C TYR A 240 17.84 18.62 -2.57
N LEU A 241 17.34 17.42 -2.84
CA LEU A 241 18.18 16.29 -3.21
C LEU A 241 17.84 15.91 -4.65
N THR A 242 18.83 15.98 -5.54
CA THR A 242 18.67 15.68 -6.97
C THR A 242 19.72 14.65 -7.37
N ILE A 243 19.31 13.56 -8.01
CA ILE A 243 20.20 12.72 -8.80
C ILE A 243 19.96 13.07 -10.27
N ALA A 244 20.98 13.56 -10.97
CA ALA A 244 20.83 14.09 -12.33
C ALA A 244 20.54 12.98 -13.37
N ALA A 245 20.11 13.38 -14.56
CA ALA A 245 19.69 12.44 -15.60
C ALA A 245 20.84 11.49 -16.02
N GLY A 246 20.54 10.19 -16.07
CA GLY A 246 21.49 9.12 -16.37
C GLY A 246 22.53 8.84 -15.28
N LYS A 247 22.41 9.43 -14.08
CA LYS A 247 23.34 9.21 -12.96
C LYS A 247 22.90 8.10 -12.02
N THR A 248 23.88 7.45 -11.40
CA THR A 248 23.68 6.33 -10.48
C THR A 248 24.09 6.72 -9.06
N LEU A 249 23.17 6.55 -8.11
CA LEU A 249 23.49 6.52 -6.69
C LEU A 249 23.68 5.07 -6.25
N THR A 250 24.90 4.71 -5.87
CA THR A 250 25.25 3.39 -5.33
C THR A 250 25.12 3.40 -3.81
N LEU A 251 24.45 2.40 -3.25
CA LEU A 251 24.28 2.23 -1.80
C LEU A 251 25.01 0.94 -1.37
N ASP A 252 26.14 1.09 -0.67
CA ASP A 252 27.05 -0.02 -0.32
C ASP A 252 26.84 -0.51 1.14
N GLY A 253 26.22 -1.69 1.29
CA GLY A 253 26.00 -2.36 2.57
C GLY A 253 27.28 -2.95 3.19
N ASN A 254 28.41 -2.94 2.48
CA ASN A 254 29.70 -3.49 2.91
C ASN A 254 29.64 -4.98 3.33
N GLY A 255 28.66 -5.73 2.82
CA GLY A 255 28.43 -7.14 3.14
C GLY A 255 27.61 -7.38 4.40
N MET A 256 26.87 -6.38 4.87
CA MET A 256 26.05 -6.40 6.08
C MET A 256 24.69 -5.72 5.86
N ASP A 257 23.78 -5.91 6.82
CA ASP A 257 22.50 -5.20 6.90
C ASP A 257 22.75 -3.69 6.95
N GLY A 258 22.14 -2.95 6.01
CA GLY A 258 22.31 -1.51 5.84
C GLY A 258 21.02 -0.73 6.09
N SER A 259 21.16 0.52 6.53
CA SER A 259 20.06 1.46 6.72
C SER A 259 20.46 2.81 6.12
N TRP A 260 19.64 3.34 5.22
CA TRP A 260 19.83 4.66 4.61
C TRP A 260 18.61 5.55 4.88
N VAL A 261 18.82 6.68 5.53
CA VAL A 261 17.78 7.69 5.76
C VAL A 261 18.19 9.01 5.13
N PHE A 262 17.36 9.55 4.25
CA PHE A 262 17.60 10.82 3.57
C PHE A 262 16.59 11.87 4.07
N ASN A 263 17.03 12.74 4.98
CA ASN A 263 16.27 13.89 5.48
C ASN A 263 16.41 15.07 4.51
N ILE A 264 15.34 15.38 3.78
CA ILE A 264 15.35 16.32 2.64
C ILE A 264 14.42 17.48 2.98
N ALA A 265 14.97 18.66 3.24
CA ALA A 265 14.21 19.78 3.79
C ALA A 265 13.04 20.24 2.90
N ASN A 266 13.16 20.18 1.57
CA ASN A 266 12.11 20.61 0.66
C ASN A 266 11.70 19.55 -0.38
N ASN A 267 12.48 19.30 -1.44
CA ASN A 267 12.03 18.45 -2.56
C ASN A 267 13.08 17.41 -2.96
N LEU A 268 12.61 16.26 -3.45
CA LEU A 268 13.41 15.16 -4.00
C LEU A 268 13.21 15.07 -5.53
N SER A 269 14.30 14.86 -6.27
CA SER A 269 14.25 14.65 -7.72
C SER A 269 15.18 13.54 -8.17
N PHE A 270 14.65 12.61 -8.97
CA PHE A 270 15.44 11.66 -9.75
C PHE A 270 15.29 12.03 -11.23
N GLY A 271 16.40 12.25 -11.93
CA GLY A 271 16.41 12.58 -13.35
C GLY A 271 15.98 11.41 -14.24
N ILE A 272 15.77 11.71 -15.53
CA ILE A 272 15.49 10.68 -16.56
C ILE A 272 16.62 9.65 -16.57
N ASP A 273 16.28 8.36 -16.63
CA ASP A 273 17.20 7.20 -16.60
C ASP A 273 18.16 7.15 -15.38
N SER A 274 17.90 7.92 -14.32
CA SER A 274 18.72 7.90 -13.09
C SER A 274 18.35 6.73 -12.17
N LYS A 275 19.32 6.20 -11.41
CA LYS A 275 19.17 4.88 -10.73
C LYS A 275 19.71 4.85 -9.31
N VAL A 276 19.03 4.12 -8.43
CA VAL A 276 19.53 3.70 -7.11
C VAL A 276 19.92 2.23 -7.18
N VAL A 277 21.22 1.95 -7.07
CA VAL A 277 21.80 0.61 -7.21
C VAL A 277 22.33 0.12 -5.86
N LEU A 278 22.05 -1.14 -5.53
CA LEU A 278 22.48 -1.78 -4.29
C LEU A 278 23.80 -2.54 -4.51
N LEU A 279 24.77 -2.33 -3.63
CA LEU A 279 26.08 -2.99 -3.66
C LEU A 279 26.36 -3.66 -2.29
N ASN A 280 26.71 -4.95 -2.28
CA ASN A 280 26.98 -5.71 -1.04
C ASN A 280 25.89 -5.59 0.06
N VAL A 281 24.62 -5.42 -0.33
CA VAL A 281 23.46 -5.23 0.58
C VAL A 281 22.80 -6.57 0.89
N THR A 282 22.26 -6.74 2.10
CA THR A 282 21.45 -7.91 2.50
C THR A 282 19.95 -7.61 2.48
N ASP A 283 19.12 -8.64 2.40
CA ASP A 283 17.65 -8.53 2.30
C ASP A 283 16.97 -7.87 3.51
N ASN A 284 17.63 -7.80 4.67
CA ASN A 284 17.14 -7.13 5.89
C ASN A 284 17.29 -5.58 5.87
N SER A 285 17.84 -5.02 4.79
CA SER A 285 18.25 -3.63 4.73
C SER A 285 17.11 -2.68 4.39
N SER A 286 17.20 -1.40 4.79
CA SER A 286 16.15 -0.41 4.55
C SER A 286 16.64 0.91 3.96
N ILE A 287 15.82 1.53 3.10
CA ILE A 287 16.04 2.87 2.55
C ILE A 287 14.77 3.69 2.75
N LEU A 288 14.93 4.91 3.27
CA LEU A 288 13.84 5.84 3.59
C LEU A 288 14.15 7.24 3.06
N TRP A 289 13.27 7.77 2.21
CA TRP A 289 13.35 9.13 1.68
C TRP A 289 12.34 10.02 2.42
N ASN A 290 12.82 10.91 3.28
CA ASN A 290 12.01 11.77 4.15
C ASN A 290 11.95 13.21 3.59
N VAL A 291 10.91 13.52 2.83
CA VAL A 291 10.78 14.80 2.09
C VAL A 291 9.83 15.75 2.84
N LEU A 292 10.43 16.70 3.56
CA LEU A 292 9.84 17.40 4.71
C LEU A 292 9.01 18.65 4.35
N GLY A 293 9.24 19.28 3.20
CA GLY A 293 8.54 20.49 2.76
C GLY A 293 8.51 21.61 3.81
N GLU A 294 9.67 22.05 4.28
CA GLU A 294 9.79 23.02 5.37
C GLU A 294 9.47 24.45 4.93
N SER A 295 9.90 24.83 3.73
CA SER A 295 9.55 26.11 3.08
C SER A 295 8.83 25.93 1.73
N THR A 296 8.63 24.68 1.30
CA THR A 296 7.87 24.29 0.09
C THR A 296 6.72 23.32 0.42
N ALA A 297 6.07 22.77 -0.60
CA ALA A 297 5.04 21.75 -0.43
C ALA A 297 5.59 20.37 0.01
N GLY A 298 6.87 20.06 -0.22
CA GLY A 298 7.44 18.73 0.09
C GLY A 298 7.34 17.73 -1.05
N LEU A 299 7.75 18.10 -2.27
CA LEU A 299 7.46 17.34 -3.49
C LEU A 299 8.54 16.28 -3.80
N THR A 300 8.12 15.13 -4.34
CA THR A 300 9.01 14.17 -5.01
C THR A 300 8.68 14.08 -6.49
N SER A 301 9.68 14.14 -7.36
CA SER A 301 9.52 13.89 -8.79
C SER A 301 10.52 12.84 -9.29
N LEU A 302 10.01 11.82 -10.00
CA LEU A 302 10.84 10.81 -10.65
C LEU A 302 10.80 11.01 -12.16
N GLY A 303 11.96 10.96 -12.82
CA GLY A 303 12.08 11.05 -14.26
C GLY A 303 11.52 9.82 -14.97
N ALA A 304 11.37 9.91 -16.29
CA ALA A 304 11.12 8.74 -17.10
C ALA A 304 12.33 7.77 -17.02
N GLY A 305 12.10 6.46 -16.92
CA GLY A 305 13.17 5.47 -16.75
C GLY A 305 13.89 5.49 -15.39
N ALA A 306 13.41 6.27 -14.41
CA ALA A 306 14.07 6.39 -13.11
C ALA A 306 13.81 5.17 -12.22
N GLU A 307 14.87 4.53 -11.72
CA GLU A 307 14.80 3.32 -10.89
C GLU A 307 15.20 3.65 -9.43
N VAL A 308 14.22 3.68 -8.52
CA VAL A 308 14.41 4.09 -7.11
C VAL A 308 14.19 2.93 -6.16
N ARG A 309 14.94 2.93 -5.04
CA ARG A 309 14.87 1.91 -3.98
C ARG A 309 14.38 2.47 -2.66
N GLY A 310 13.52 1.74 -1.94
CA GLY A 310 13.04 2.05 -0.59
C GLY A 310 11.61 2.60 -0.51
N HIS A 311 11.33 3.31 0.59
CA HIS A 311 10.04 3.96 0.85
C HIS A 311 10.17 5.48 0.74
N ILE A 312 9.25 6.13 0.04
CA ILE A 312 9.22 7.57 -0.19
C ILE A 312 8.12 8.21 0.65
N LEU A 313 8.52 8.93 1.71
CA LEU A 313 7.63 9.68 2.62
C LEU A 313 7.67 11.16 2.23
N SER A 314 6.72 11.59 1.40
CA SER A 314 6.61 12.98 0.96
C SER A 314 5.51 13.72 1.70
N LYS A 315 5.80 14.92 2.18
CA LYS A 315 4.75 15.80 2.73
C LYS A 315 3.77 16.22 1.63
N GLY A 316 4.29 16.60 0.47
CA GLY A 316 3.54 17.04 -0.70
C GLY A 316 3.34 15.92 -1.72
N ALA A 317 3.07 16.28 -2.97
CA ALA A 317 2.78 15.32 -4.04
C ALA A 317 4.00 14.49 -4.46
N ILE A 318 3.74 13.30 -4.99
CA ILE A 318 4.72 12.41 -5.60
C ILE A 318 4.32 12.23 -7.07
N ASP A 319 5.17 12.65 -8.01
CA ASP A 319 4.90 12.58 -9.45
C ASP A 319 5.99 11.77 -10.19
N GLY A 320 5.64 10.56 -10.63
CA GLY A 320 6.51 9.64 -11.37
C GLY A 320 6.34 9.73 -12.90
N GLY A 321 7.45 9.93 -13.61
CA GLY A 321 7.54 9.88 -15.06
C GLY A 321 7.45 8.46 -15.63
N ALA A 322 7.40 8.34 -16.96
CA ALA A 322 7.08 7.07 -17.60
C ALA A 322 8.22 6.03 -17.51
N ILE A 323 7.92 4.75 -17.31
CA ILE A 323 8.89 3.68 -17.04
C ILE A 323 9.66 3.93 -15.73
N SER A 324 9.04 4.57 -14.72
CA SER A 324 9.65 4.72 -13.40
C SER A 324 9.38 3.51 -12.51
N LEU A 325 10.37 3.12 -11.70
CA LEU A 325 10.31 1.93 -10.84
C LEU A 325 10.55 2.33 -9.39
N VAL A 326 9.67 1.95 -8.47
CA VAL A 326 9.88 2.10 -7.03
C VAL A 326 9.73 0.73 -6.36
N THR A 327 10.82 0.22 -5.78
CA THR A 327 10.87 -1.11 -5.15
C THR A 327 11.68 -1.09 -3.87
N GLY A 328 11.43 -2.00 -2.92
CA GLY A 328 12.26 -2.12 -1.72
C GLY A 328 13.52 -2.97 -1.92
N ILE A 329 13.90 -3.66 -0.85
CA ILE A 329 15.06 -4.56 -0.72
C ILE A 329 14.57 -5.89 -0.14
N GLY A 330 15.09 -7.02 -0.61
CA GLY A 330 14.69 -8.33 -0.11
C GLY A 330 13.21 -8.60 -0.33
N ASP A 331 12.52 -9.00 0.74
CA ASP A 331 11.06 -9.19 0.77
C ASP A 331 10.27 -7.88 0.98
N SER A 332 10.95 -6.72 1.09
CA SER A 332 10.29 -5.42 1.27
C SER A 332 9.82 -4.84 -0.06
N CYS A 333 8.55 -4.48 -0.10
CA CYS A 333 7.88 -3.87 -1.25
C CYS A 333 8.47 -2.49 -1.62
N GLY A 334 8.94 -1.73 -0.62
CA GLY A 334 9.04 -0.28 -0.74
C GLY A 334 7.64 0.36 -0.79
N GLY A 335 7.57 1.63 -1.17
CA GLY A 335 6.27 2.30 -1.35
C GLY A 335 6.35 3.81 -1.46
N VAL A 336 5.21 4.43 -1.74
CA VAL A 336 5.09 5.89 -1.95
C VAL A 336 3.93 6.46 -1.13
N PHE A 337 4.21 7.47 -0.31
CA PHE A 337 3.28 7.99 0.69
C PHE A 337 3.25 9.52 0.63
N SER A 338 2.15 10.11 0.16
CA SER A 338 1.91 11.55 0.16
C SER A 338 1.07 11.97 1.38
N ALA A 339 1.72 12.61 2.37
CA ALA A 339 1.13 12.95 3.65
C ALA A 339 -0.02 13.97 3.56
N THR A 340 0.02 14.90 2.61
CA THR A 340 -0.97 15.98 2.46
C THR A 340 -1.61 16.09 1.07
N SER A 341 -1.15 15.30 0.09
CA SER A 341 -1.40 15.58 -1.33
C SER A 341 -1.63 14.32 -2.18
N THR A 342 -1.33 14.38 -3.48
CA THR A 342 -1.57 13.32 -4.47
C THR A 342 -0.36 12.41 -4.72
N VAL A 343 -0.63 11.22 -5.26
CA VAL A 343 0.37 10.37 -5.91
C VAL A 343 -0.02 10.21 -7.37
N THR A 344 0.90 10.55 -8.28
CA THR A 344 0.74 10.48 -9.74
C THR A 344 1.83 9.61 -10.34
N PHE A 345 1.50 8.63 -11.19
CA PHE A 345 2.48 7.87 -11.98
C PHE A 345 2.05 7.75 -13.45
N ALA A 346 2.98 8.03 -14.36
CA ALA A 346 2.79 7.97 -15.81
C ALA A 346 3.14 6.59 -16.40
N ALA A 347 2.87 6.42 -17.71
CA ALA A 347 2.95 5.16 -18.47
C ALA A 347 4.15 4.27 -18.12
N ASP A 348 4.01 2.97 -18.21
CA ASP A 348 5.05 1.95 -18.03
C ASP A 348 5.74 1.86 -16.63
N SER A 349 5.19 2.52 -15.59
CA SER A 349 5.75 2.63 -14.23
C SER A 349 5.17 1.70 -13.14
N ILE A 350 6.06 1.02 -12.39
CA ILE A 350 5.74 -0.02 -11.40
C ILE A 350 6.08 0.41 -9.96
N ILE A 351 5.21 0.08 -8.98
CA ILE A 351 5.46 0.28 -7.55
C ILE A 351 5.28 -1.05 -6.79
N GLY A 352 6.33 -1.50 -6.11
CA GLY A 352 6.38 -2.82 -5.46
C GLY A 352 6.96 -3.92 -6.37
N HIS A 353 7.04 -5.14 -5.86
CA HIS A 353 7.51 -6.31 -6.62
C HIS A 353 6.59 -7.51 -6.45
N GLN A 354 6.64 -8.44 -7.41
CA GLN A 354 5.92 -9.70 -7.35
C GLN A 354 6.27 -10.46 -6.05
N GLY A 355 5.23 -10.92 -5.34
CA GLY A 355 5.35 -11.49 -3.98
C GLY A 355 4.86 -10.54 -2.87
N CYS A 356 4.81 -9.23 -3.11
CA CYS A 356 4.22 -8.29 -2.16
C CYS A 356 2.68 -8.27 -2.23
N GLY A 357 2.08 -8.52 -1.08
CA GLY A 357 0.63 -8.67 -0.87
C GLY A 357 0.40 -9.34 0.49
N ALA A 358 -0.85 -9.60 0.84
CA ALA A 358 -1.15 -10.36 2.05
C ALA A 358 -0.62 -11.80 1.90
N VAL A 359 0.34 -12.20 2.75
CA VAL A 359 0.73 -13.61 2.87
C VAL A 359 -0.48 -14.40 3.29
N ASP A 360 -0.77 -15.48 2.56
CA ASP A 360 -1.94 -16.34 2.74
C ASP A 360 -1.96 -16.93 4.17
N VAL A 361 -2.68 -16.28 5.09
CA VAL A 361 -2.89 -16.75 6.45
C VAL A 361 -3.85 -17.92 6.35
N PRO A 362 -3.41 -19.17 6.57
CA PRO A 362 -4.28 -20.31 6.36
C PRO A 362 -5.50 -20.19 7.27
N GLU A 363 -6.70 -20.38 6.73
CA GLU A 363 -7.92 -20.41 7.53
C GLU A 363 -7.68 -21.26 8.78
N PRO A 364 -8.07 -20.80 9.99
CA PRO A 364 -7.71 -21.44 11.24
C PRO A 364 -8.32 -22.85 11.28
N ALA A 365 -7.50 -23.84 10.89
CA ALA A 365 -7.94 -25.15 10.44
C ALA A 365 -8.94 -25.73 11.43
N THR A 366 -10.17 -25.96 10.97
CA THR A 366 -11.33 -26.21 11.84
C THR A 366 -11.20 -27.54 12.58
N ILE A 367 -10.47 -27.53 13.70
CA ILE A 367 -10.20 -28.70 14.54
C ILE A 367 -11.55 -29.24 14.98
N TRP A 368 -11.87 -30.44 14.49
CA TRP A 368 -13.11 -31.13 14.80
C TRP A 368 -13.30 -31.23 16.31
N LEU A 369 -14.34 -30.57 16.82
CA LEU A 369 -14.69 -30.52 18.24
C LEU A 369 -15.38 -31.83 18.66
N LEU A 370 -14.73 -32.96 18.37
CA LEU A 370 -15.21 -34.32 18.57
C LEU A 370 -14.85 -34.85 19.96
N GLY A 371 -15.81 -34.70 20.88
CA GLY A 371 -16.15 -35.82 21.76
C GLY A 371 -15.27 -36.07 22.99
N LEU A 372 -14.99 -35.05 23.82
CA LEU A 372 -14.72 -35.29 25.24
C LEU A 372 -16.04 -35.39 26.04
N GLY A 373 -16.79 -36.45 25.77
CA GLY A 373 -17.97 -36.83 26.55
C GLY A 373 -17.57 -37.33 27.95
N ILE A 374 -17.60 -36.45 28.95
CA ILE A 374 -17.21 -36.77 30.33
C ILE A 374 -18.21 -37.76 30.94
N PHE A 375 -17.80 -39.03 31.06
CA PHE A 375 -18.51 -40.05 31.82
C PHE A 375 -18.48 -39.72 33.33
N MET A 376 -19.54 -39.12 33.86
CA MET A 376 -19.78 -39.09 35.31
C MET A 376 -20.17 -40.49 35.80
N ILE A 377 -19.19 -41.27 36.24
CA ILE A 377 -19.45 -42.51 36.99
C ILE A 377 -20.00 -42.15 38.37
N VAL A 378 -21.30 -42.33 38.56
CA VAL A 378 -21.95 -42.23 39.86
C VAL A 378 -21.38 -43.30 40.80
N ASN A 379 -20.80 -42.87 41.93
CA ASN A 379 -20.42 -43.79 43.00
C ASN A 379 -21.06 -43.36 44.32
N ARG A 380 -22.19 -43.99 44.65
CA ARG A 380 -23.08 -43.66 45.77
C ARG A 380 -22.89 -44.67 46.90
N LYS A 381 -22.33 -44.28 48.04
CA LYS A 381 -22.47 -45.04 49.31
C LYS A 381 -22.41 -44.17 50.56
N HIS A 382 -23.19 -44.61 51.55
CA HIS A 382 -23.34 -44.25 52.97
C HIS A 382 -22.28 -43.35 53.63
N ARG A 383 -22.64 -42.51 54.62
CA ARG A 383 -23.78 -42.61 55.54
C ARG A 383 -24.76 -41.46 55.48
#